data_AF-A0A0Q5VVS3-F1
#
_entry.id   AF-A0A0Q5VVS3-F1
#
_cell.length_a   1.000
_cell.length_b   1.000
_cell.length_c   1.000
_cell.angle_alpha   90.00
_cell.angle_beta   90.00
_cell.angle_gamma   90.00
#
_symmetry.space_group_name_H-M   'P 1'
#
loop_
_entity.id
_entity.type
_entity.pdbx_description
1 polymer ?
#
loop_
_entity_poly.entity_id
_entity_poly.type
_entity_poly.pdbx_seq_one_letter_code
_entity_poly.pdbx_strand_id
1 'polypeptide(L)'
;MSNDPTPTVTDYGQSLVLHLRLQEVPPDRIGEIVAEVESHVADTGEDPVEAFGTPREYAASLTDEHRKPPWWWTTTTLVLAAAAGWLIGQGAFAVLLDEPYLGRSGWLWLATGLVVGIPPAYMVSRRAREVRDPRTGRPLVRTPRWATLVFYAIPLLIVLIGWVAIELAT
;
A
#
# COMPACT_ATOMS: atom_id res chain seq x y z
N MET A 1 -0.52 -33.84 -28.09
CA MET A 1 0.21 -32.56 -28.20
C MET A 1 -0.43 -31.59 -27.25
N SER A 2 0.30 -31.18 -26.21
CA SER A 2 -0.14 -30.18 -25.24
C SER A 2 -0.34 -28.84 -25.96
N ASN A 3 -1.54 -28.28 -25.88
CA ASN A 3 -1.82 -26.87 -26.17
C ASN A 3 -1.83 -26.13 -24.83
N ASP A 4 -0.68 -26.04 -24.17
CA ASP A 4 -0.53 -25.01 -23.14
C ASP A 4 -0.35 -23.68 -23.88
N PRO A 5 -1.23 -22.68 -23.68
CA PRO A 5 -1.01 -21.37 -24.23
C PRO A 5 0.30 -20.84 -23.64
N THR A 6 1.29 -20.58 -24.50
CA THR A 6 2.48 -19.82 -24.10
C THR A 6 1.99 -18.53 -23.45
N PRO A 7 2.40 -18.22 -22.21
CA PRO A 7 1.89 -17.06 -21.49
C PRO A 7 2.15 -15.82 -22.35
N THR A 8 1.09 -15.04 -22.61
CA THR A 8 1.27 -13.82 -23.42
C THR A 8 2.17 -12.85 -22.66
N VAL A 9 2.85 -11.95 -23.37
CA VAL A 9 3.68 -10.90 -22.74
C VAL A 9 2.90 -10.13 -21.67
N THR A 10 1.59 -9.95 -21.87
CA THR A 10 0.71 -9.32 -20.87
C THR A 10 0.56 -10.16 -19.61
N ASP A 11 0.35 -11.48 -19.73
CA ASP A 11 0.21 -12.38 -18.58
C ASP A 11 1.53 -12.51 -17.81
N TYR A 12 2.65 -12.55 -18.54
CA TYR A 12 3.99 -12.50 -17.97
C TYR A 12 4.20 -11.19 -17.20
N GLY A 13 3.90 -10.04 -17.81
CA GLY A 13 4.03 -8.73 -17.20
C GLY A 13 3.19 -8.58 -15.93
N GLN A 14 1.93 -9.04 -15.94
CA GLN A 14 1.07 -9.00 -14.74
C GLN A 14 1.63 -9.86 -13.61
N SER A 15 2.11 -11.06 -13.93
CA SER A 15 2.73 -11.98 -12.96
C SER A 15 4.02 -11.40 -12.40
N LEU A 16 4.83 -10.76 -13.26
CA LEU A 16 6.08 -10.09 -12.86
C LEU A 16 5.81 -8.92 -11.92
N VAL A 17 4.81 -8.07 -12.23
CA VAL A 17 4.38 -6.98 -11.34
C VAL A 17 3.97 -7.50 -9.97
N LEU A 18 3.25 -8.62 -9.89
CA LEU A 18 2.87 -9.23 -8.63
C LEU A 18 4.10 -9.65 -7.81
N HIS A 19 5.05 -10.36 -8.42
CA HIS A 19 6.25 -10.82 -7.73
C HIS A 19 7.17 -9.67 -7.27
N LEU A 20 7.36 -8.65 -8.10
CA LEU A 20 8.12 -7.45 -7.75
C LEU A 20 7.45 -6.67 -6.60
N ARG A 21 6.11 -6.59 -6.57
CA ARG A 21 5.37 -5.98 -5.45
C ARG A 21 5.54 -6.76 -4.14
N LEU A 22 5.51 -8.09 -4.19
CA LEU A 22 5.73 -8.94 -3.01
C LEU A 22 7.14 -8.77 -2.42
N GLN A 23 8.09 -8.32 -3.25
CA GLN A 23 9.45 -8.01 -2.84
C GLN A 23 9.66 -6.52 -2.50
N GLU A 24 8.59 -5.73 -2.41
CA GLU A 24 8.62 -4.30 -2.09
C GLU A 24 9.46 -3.42 -3.05
N VAL A 25 9.57 -3.81 -4.32
CA VAL A 25 10.26 -3.00 -5.34
C VAL A 25 9.49 -1.67 -5.57
N PRO A 26 10.19 -0.52 -5.66
CA PRO A 26 9.54 0.77 -5.90
C PRO A 26 8.68 0.78 -7.17
N PRO A 27 7.47 1.40 -7.16
CA PRO A 27 6.54 1.33 -8.29
C PRO A 27 7.12 1.83 -9.62
N ASP A 28 7.92 2.89 -9.59
CA ASP A 28 8.57 3.43 -10.80
C ASP A 28 9.55 2.42 -11.39
N ARG A 29 10.31 1.73 -10.53
CA ARG A 29 11.25 0.67 -10.94
C ARG A 29 10.53 -0.56 -11.50
N ILE A 30 9.37 -0.92 -10.94
CA ILE A 30 8.54 -1.99 -11.51
C ILE A 30 8.11 -1.62 -12.94
N GLY A 31 7.70 -0.38 -13.17
CA GLY A 31 7.33 0.11 -14.49
C GLY A 31 8.47 0.02 -15.51
N GLU A 32 9.67 0.41 -15.11
CA GLU A 32 10.88 0.29 -15.94
C GLU A 32 11.16 -1.16 -16.33
N ILE A 33 11.15 -2.08 -15.36
CA ILE A 33 11.45 -3.51 -15.59
C ILE A 33 10.43 -4.13 -16.54
N VAL A 34 9.14 -3.85 -16.35
CA VAL A 34 8.09 -4.39 -17.23
C VAL A 34 8.22 -3.83 -18.65
N ALA A 35 8.48 -2.53 -18.78
CA ALA A 35 8.69 -1.90 -20.07
C ALA A 35 9.92 -2.44 -20.81
N GLU A 36 10.98 -2.81 -20.08
CA GLU A 36 12.16 -3.47 -20.62
C GLU A 36 11.83 -4.83 -21.23
N VAL A 37 11.12 -5.70 -20.48
CA VAL A 37 10.66 -7.01 -20.98
C VAL A 37 9.76 -6.85 -22.20
N GLU A 38 8.77 -5.95 -22.14
CA GLU A 38 7.87 -5.68 -23.28
C GLU A 38 8.63 -5.17 -24.50
N SER A 39 9.65 -4.32 -24.32
CA SER A 39 10.51 -3.87 -25.41
C SER A 39 11.26 -5.03 -26.03
N HIS A 40 11.89 -5.85 -25.19
CA HIS A 40 12.73 -6.94 -25.65
C HIS A 40 11.92 -7.91 -26.49
N VAL A 41 10.75 -8.33 -26.01
CA VAL A 41 9.87 -9.23 -26.78
C VAL A 41 9.37 -8.55 -28.06
N ALA A 42 9.09 -7.24 -28.04
CA ALA A 42 8.69 -6.52 -29.25
C ALA A 42 9.82 -6.44 -30.29
N ASP A 43 11.07 -6.30 -29.84
CA ASP A 43 12.24 -6.14 -30.71
C ASP A 43 12.78 -7.48 -31.23
N THR A 44 12.76 -8.54 -30.41
CA THR A 44 13.32 -9.86 -30.75
C THR A 44 12.27 -10.87 -31.20
N GLY A 45 11.02 -10.72 -30.75
CA GLY A 45 9.96 -11.71 -30.95
C GLY A 45 10.14 -13.00 -30.12
N GLU A 46 11.10 -13.04 -29.20
CA GLU A 46 11.37 -14.20 -28.34
C GLU A 46 10.32 -14.35 -27.23
N ASP A 47 10.13 -15.58 -26.76
CA ASP A 47 9.24 -15.84 -25.63
C ASP A 47 9.85 -15.25 -24.33
N PRO A 48 9.07 -14.50 -23.52
CA PRO A 48 9.59 -13.86 -22.31
C PRO A 48 10.09 -14.86 -21.26
N VAL A 49 9.54 -16.07 -21.20
CA VAL A 49 10.00 -17.12 -20.28
C VAL A 49 11.33 -17.71 -20.75
N GLU A 50 11.54 -17.82 -22.06
CA GLU A 50 12.82 -18.27 -22.61
C GLU A 50 13.93 -17.22 -22.42
N ALA A 51 13.61 -15.93 -22.65
CA ALA A 51 14.59 -14.85 -22.55
C ALA A 51 14.93 -14.45 -21.10
N PHE A 52 13.93 -14.38 -20.21
CA PHE A 52 14.09 -13.85 -18.86
C PHE A 52 13.89 -14.89 -17.74
N GLY A 53 13.46 -16.11 -18.07
CA GLY A 53 13.04 -17.11 -17.09
C GLY A 53 11.62 -16.84 -16.57
N THR A 54 11.18 -17.60 -15.55
CA THR A 54 9.84 -17.39 -14.99
C THR A 54 9.73 -16.02 -14.31
N PRO A 55 8.54 -15.38 -14.27
CA PRO A 55 8.35 -14.08 -13.62
C PRO A 55 8.85 -14.03 -12.18
N ARG A 56 8.76 -15.16 -11.47
CA ARG A 56 9.22 -15.32 -10.09
C ARG A 56 10.74 -15.32 -9.97
N GLU A 57 11.41 -16.08 -10.83
CA GLU A 57 12.88 -16.18 -10.85
C GLU A 57 13.50 -14.85 -11.27
N TYR A 58 12.95 -14.22 -12.31
CA TYR A 58 13.41 -12.92 -12.76
C TYR A 58 13.20 -11.83 -11.70
N ALA A 59 12.05 -11.80 -11.01
CA ALA A 59 11.86 -10.88 -9.90
C ALA A 59 12.86 -11.13 -8.75
N ALA A 60 13.12 -12.40 -8.42
CA ALA A 60 14.08 -12.76 -7.37
C ALA A 60 15.51 -12.31 -7.70
N SER A 61 15.94 -12.41 -8.97
CA SER A 61 17.30 -11.96 -9.37
C SER A 61 17.47 -10.44 -9.28
N LEU A 62 16.38 -9.67 -9.39
CA LEU A 62 16.40 -8.20 -9.32
C LEU A 62 16.34 -7.64 -7.89
N THR A 63 16.06 -8.48 -6.89
CA THR A 63 15.70 -8.01 -5.54
C THR A 63 16.69 -8.33 -4.43
N ASP A 64 17.80 -8.99 -4.74
CA ASP A 64 18.91 -9.16 -3.79
C ASP A 64 19.45 -7.82 -3.24
N GLU A 65 19.28 -6.70 -3.95
CA GLU A 65 19.66 -5.36 -3.49
C GLU A 65 18.58 -4.63 -2.65
N HIS A 66 17.30 -5.03 -2.73
CA HIS A 66 16.20 -4.33 -2.06
C HIS A 66 15.98 -4.88 -0.65
N ARG A 67 16.71 -4.35 0.34
CA ARG A 67 16.50 -4.68 1.76
C ARG A 67 15.07 -4.36 2.18
N LYS A 68 14.31 -5.40 2.55
CA LYS A 68 13.01 -5.28 3.22
C LYS A 68 13.17 -4.35 4.43
N PRO A 69 12.26 -3.38 4.65
CA PRO A 69 12.28 -2.59 5.86
C PRO A 69 12.16 -3.54 7.06
N PRO A 70 12.92 -3.30 8.14
CA PRO A 70 12.91 -4.21 9.26
C PRO A 70 11.52 -4.23 9.90
N TRP A 71 11.09 -5.39 10.39
CA TRP A 71 9.73 -5.63 10.90
C TRP A 71 9.26 -4.61 11.95
N TRP A 72 10.18 -4.12 12.80
CA TRP A 72 9.90 -3.10 13.81
C TRP A 72 9.46 -1.77 13.20
N TRP A 73 9.93 -1.42 12.00
CA TRP A 73 9.50 -0.21 11.30
C TRP A 73 8.01 -0.27 10.95
N THR A 74 7.55 -1.43 10.46
CA THR A 74 6.12 -1.67 10.18
C THR A 74 5.30 -1.58 11.47
N THR A 75 5.76 -2.21 12.55
CA THR A 75 5.09 -2.14 13.86
C THR A 75 5.01 -0.72 14.39
N THR A 76 6.09 0.06 14.31
CA THR A 76 6.11 1.47 14.72
C THR A 76 5.12 2.31 13.90
N THR A 77 5.04 2.12 12.59
CA THR A 77 4.05 2.86 11.77
C THR A 77 2.61 2.52 12.14
N LEU A 78 2.32 1.25 12.44
CA LEU A 78 0.99 0.81 12.85
C LEU A 78 0.59 1.41 14.20
N VAL A 79 1.51 1.38 15.18
CA VAL A 79 1.30 1.95 16.52
C VAL A 79 1.09 3.47 16.42
N LEU A 80 1.89 4.18 15.62
CA LEU A 80 1.71 5.62 15.42
C LEU A 80 0.37 5.95 14.75
N ALA A 81 -0.05 5.17 13.75
CA ALA A 81 -1.36 5.36 13.10
C ALA A 81 -2.52 5.14 14.09
N ALA A 82 -2.44 4.09 14.91
CA ALA A 82 -3.43 3.81 15.94
C ALA A 82 -3.48 4.91 17.00
N ALA A 83 -2.32 5.36 17.49
CA ALA A 83 -2.22 6.47 18.44
C ALA A 83 -2.78 7.77 17.86
N ALA A 84 -2.45 8.10 16.61
CA ALA A 84 -3.01 9.26 15.92
C ALA A 84 -4.54 9.20 15.84
N GLY A 85 -5.10 8.06 15.42
CA GLY A 85 -6.55 7.85 15.37
C GLY A 85 -7.21 8.01 16.73
N TRP A 86 -6.61 7.43 17.78
CA TRP A 86 -7.08 7.57 19.16
C TRP A 86 -7.10 9.03 19.63
N LEU A 87 -6.02 9.78 19.37
CA LEU A 87 -5.90 11.19 19.75
C LEU A 87 -6.90 12.08 19.01
N ILE A 88 -7.12 11.82 17.72
CA ILE A 88 -8.13 12.53 16.93
C ILE A 88 -9.53 12.24 17.49
N GLY A 89 -9.84 10.98 17.81
CA GLY A 89 -11.13 10.60 18.38
C GLY A 89 -11.40 11.29 19.73
N GLN A 90 -10.44 11.23 20.65
CA GLN A 90 -10.57 11.88 21.97
C GLN A 90 -10.65 13.40 21.85
N GLY A 91 -9.84 14.01 20.99
CA GLY A 91 -9.89 15.45 20.75
C GLY A 91 -11.22 15.91 20.14
N ALA A 92 -11.76 15.16 19.18
CA ALA A 92 -13.07 15.45 18.60
C ALA A 92 -14.18 15.38 19.65
N PHE A 93 -14.14 14.35 20.51
CA PHE A 93 -15.12 14.15 21.57
C PHE A 93 -15.06 15.27 22.61
N ALA A 94 -13.85 15.68 23.02
CA ALA A 94 -13.64 16.80 23.93
C ALA A 94 -14.15 18.14 23.37
N VAL A 95 -13.99 18.39 22.06
CA VAL A 95 -14.56 19.58 21.41
C VAL A 95 -16.08 19.50 21.31
N LEU A 96 -16.63 18.31 21.03
CA LEU A 96 -18.08 18.13 20.86
C LEU A 96 -18.86 18.28 22.17
N LEU A 97 -18.29 17.79 23.28
CA LEU A 97 -18.89 17.86 24.61
C LEU A 97 -18.55 19.15 25.36
N ASP A 98 -17.68 20.00 24.80
CA ASP A 98 -17.11 21.19 25.45
C ASP A 98 -16.43 20.87 26.81
N GLU A 99 -16.07 19.60 27.00
CA GLU A 99 -15.46 19.07 28.22
C GLU A 99 -13.93 18.95 28.04
N PRO A 100 -13.12 19.54 28.93
CA PRO A 100 -11.67 19.49 28.82
C PRO A 100 -11.13 18.08 29.12
N TYR A 101 -10.56 17.42 28.12
CA TYR A 101 -9.90 16.13 28.28
C TYR A 101 -8.49 16.30 28.89
N LEU A 102 -8.27 15.69 30.06
CA LEU A 102 -7.02 15.83 30.86
C LEU A 102 -6.66 17.31 31.18
N GLY A 103 -7.66 18.17 31.36
CA GLY A 103 -7.44 19.59 31.71
C GLY A 103 -6.85 20.45 30.58
N ARG A 104 -6.88 19.98 29.33
CA ARG A 104 -6.46 20.73 28.13
C ARG A 104 -7.61 20.82 27.12
N SER A 105 -7.57 21.85 26.28
CA SER A 105 -8.53 22.04 25.18
C SER A 105 -8.49 20.88 24.19
N GLY A 106 -9.66 20.36 23.80
CA GLY A 106 -9.79 19.27 22.82
C GLY A 106 -9.14 19.56 21.46
N TRP A 107 -9.04 20.83 21.07
CA TRP A 107 -8.34 21.25 19.84
C TRP A 107 -6.84 20.90 19.83
N LEU A 108 -6.18 20.92 20.98
CA LEU A 108 -4.76 20.54 21.08
C LEU A 108 -4.57 19.04 20.82
N TRP A 109 -5.50 18.22 21.31
CA TRP A 109 -5.48 16.77 21.08
C TRP A 109 -5.79 16.43 19.61
N LEU A 110 -6.74 17.14 18.99
CA LEU A 110 -7.01 17.05 17.55
C LEU A 110 -5.78 17.40 16.70
N ALA A 111 -5.15 18.54 16.97
CA ALA A 111 -3.98 18.98 16.24
C ALA A 111 -2.81 18.01 16.39
N THR A 112 -2.59 17.49 17.61
CA THR A 112 -1.54 16.50 17.89
C THR A 112 -1.79 15.20 17.14
N GLY A 113 -3.01 14.68 17.18
CA GLY A 113 -3.39 13.46 16.46
C GLY A 113 -3.22 13.61 14.94
N LEU A 114 -3.59 14.77 14.38
CA LEU A 114 -3.38 15.06 12.96
C LEU A 114 -1.90 15.06 12.59
N VAL A 115 -1.05 15.73 13.38
CA VAL A 115 0.40 15.79 13.15
C VAL A 115 1.05 14.40 13.22
N VAL A 116 0.67 13.59 14.22
CA VAL A 116 1.19 12.22 14.39
C VAL A 116 0.69 11.29 13.26
N GLY A 117 -0.49 11.56 12.69
CA GLY A 117 -1.07 10.77 11.60
C GLY A 117 -0.43 11.01 10.24
N ILE A 118 0.21 12.16 10.02
CA ILE A 118 0.81 12.52 8.71
C ILE A 118 1.89 11.53 8.26
N PRO A 119 2.91 11.17 9.07
CA PRO A 119 3.95 10.23 8.65
C PRO A 119 3.43 8.84 8.24
N PRO A 120 2.59 8.13 9.03
CA PRO A 120 2.05 6.83 8.62
C PRO A 120 1.12 6.96 7.42
N ALA A 121 0.29 8.01 7.32
CA ALA A 121 -0.54 8.26 6.15
C ALA A 121 0.29 8.48 4.89
N TYR A 122 1.39 9.21 4.99
CA TYR A 122 2.35 9.42 3.90
C TYR A 122 3.05 8.12 3.50
N MET A 123 3.46 7.28 4.45
CA MET A 123 4.08 5.98 4.17
C MET A 123 3.11 5.01 3.48
N VAL A 124 1.87 4.92 3.95
CA VAL A 124 0.82 4.10 3.32
C VAL A 124 0.54 4.62 1.91
N SER A 125 0.42 5.94 1.73
CA SER A 125 0.19 6.56 0.42
C SER A 125 1.35 6.34 -0.55
N ARG A 126 2.60 6.34 -0.07
CA ARG A 126 3.77 5.99 -0.89
C ARG A 126 3.73 4.55 -1.37
N ARG A 127 3.40 3.60 -0.49
CA ARG A 127 3.25 2.17 -0.85
C ARG A 127 2.08 1.90 -1.78
N ALA A 128 1.01 2.70 -1.68
CA ALA A 128 -0.17 2.58 -2.52
C ALA A 128 -0.02 3.22 -3.91
N ARG A 129 1.12 3.84 -4.24
CA ARG A 129 1.33 4.43 -5.56
C ARG A 129 1.17 3.36 -6.64
N GLU A 130 0.33 3.67 -7.62
CA GLU A 130 0.11 2.81 -8.77
C GLU A 130 1.42 2.68 -9.55
N VAL A 131 1.74 1.44 -9.95
CA VAL A 131 2.83 1.18 -10.88
C VAL A 131 2.39 1.73 -12.23
N ARG A 132 3.08 2.76 -12.72
CA ARG A 132 2.79 3.37 -14.01
C ARG A 132 3.81 2.89 -15.02
N ASP A 133 3.31 2.59 -16.21
CA ASP A 133 4.18 2.39 -17.37
C ASP A 133 4.88 3.73 -17.71
N PRO A 134 6.23 3.77 -17.78
CA PRO A 134 6.99 4.97 -18.13
C PRO A 134 6.70 5.51 -19.53
N ARG A 135 6.28 4.65 -20.48
CA ARG A 135 6.08 5.00 -21.89
C ARG A 135 4.70 5.61 -22.14
N THR A 136 3.67 5.07 -21.49
CA THR A 136 2.28 5.46 -21.74
C THR A 136 1.64 6.23 -20.57
N GLY A 137 2.27 6.22 -19.40
CA GLY A 137 1.73 6.80 -18.16
C GLY A 137 0.52 6.05 -17.59
N ARG A 138 0.10 4.94 -18.20
CA ARG A 138 -1.05 4.15 -17.78
C ARG A 138 -0.70 3.26 -16.59
N PRO A 139 -1.65 2.99 -15.68
CA PRO A 139 -1.42 2.05 -14.59
C PRO A 139 -1.29 0.62 -15.15
N LEU A 140 -0.20 -0.06 -14.79
CA LEU A 140 0.07 -1.47 -15.18
C LEU A 140 -0.90 -2.45 -14.52
N VAL A 141 -1.49 -2.07 -13.37
CA VAL A 141 -2.54 -2.84 -12.69
C VAL A 141 -3.65 -1.89 -12.27
N ARG A 142 -4.89 -2.24 -12.60
CA ARG A 142 -6.06 -1.43 -12.26
C ARG A 142 -6.39 -1.64 -10.79
N THR A 143 -5.82 -0.83 -9.89
CA THR A 143 -6.21 -0.92 -8.48
C THR A 143 -7.67 -0.53 -8.32
N PRO A 144 -8.49 -1.38 -7.68
CA PRO A 144 -9.88 -1.06 -7.55
C PRO A 144 -10.04 -0.09 -6.38
N ARG A 145 -10.60 1.10 -6.66
CA ARG A 145 -10.72 2.24 -5.73
C ARG A 145 -11.41 1.90 -4.40
N TRP A 146 -12.15 0.78 -4.34
CA TRP A 146 -12.79 0.28 -3.13
C TRP A 146 -11.79 -0.20 -2.07
N ALA A 147 -10.58 -0.60 -2.43
CA ALA A 147 -9.56 -1.05 -1.47
C ALA A 147 -9.16 0.08 -0.50
N THR A 148 -9.09 1.32 -1.00
CA THR A 148 -8.84 2.51 -0.18
C THR A 148 -9.99 2.74 0.80
N LEU A 149 -11.25 2.58 0.36
CA LEU A 149 -12.42 2.70 1.23
C LEU A 149 -12.43 1.65 2.34
N VAL A 150 -12.08 0.38 2.03
CA VAL A 150 -12.00 -0.69 3.03
C VAL A 150 -10.92 -0.41 4.07
N PHE A 151 -9.76 0.12 3.66
CA PHE A 151 -8.68 0.47 4.58
C PHE A 151 -9.09 1.53 5.62
N TYR A 152 -9.94 2.48 5.24
CA TYR A 152 -10.50 3.48 6.17
C TYR A 152 -11.75 3.00 6.91
N ALA A 153 -12.54 2.11 6.32
CA ALA A 153 -13.76 1.58 6.94
C ALA A 153 -13.45 0.73 8.18
N ILE A 154 -12.38 -0.08 8.16
CA ILE A 154 -11.99 -0.94 9.29
C ILE A 154 -11.73 -0.15 10.58
N PRO A 155 -10.84 0.87 10.61
CA PRO A 155 -10.61 1.66 11.82
C PRO A 155 -11.86 2.44 12.24
N LEU A 156 -12.68 2.92 11.30
CA LEU A 156 -13.96 3.57 11.61
C LEU A 156 -14.93 2.61 12.32
N LEU A 157 -15.02 1.36 11.85
CA LEU A 157 -15.86 0.32 12.45
C LEU A 157 -15.38 -0.06 13.86
N ILE A 158 -14.06 -0.14 14.08
CA ILE A 158 -13.47 -0.40 15.40
C ILE A 158 -13.82 0.72 16.38
N VAL A 159 -13.70 1.98 15.95
CA VAL A 159 -14.09 3.14 16.78
C VAL A 159 -15.58 3.11 17.09
N LEU A 160 -16.41 2.77 16.10
CA LEU A 160 -17.87 2.71 16.25
C LEU A 160 -18.30 1.59 17.20
N ILE A 161 -17.67 0.41 17.12
CA ILE A 161 -17.88 -0.70 18.04
C ILE A 161 -17.45 -0.31 19.46
N GLY A 162 -16.27 0.31 19.60
CA GLY A 162 -15.79 0.79 20.89
C GLY A 162 -16.73 1.80 21.52
N TRP A 163 -17.28 2.71 20.73
CA TRP A 163 -18.26 3.70 21.18
C TRP A 163 -19.57 3.06 21.65
N VAL A 164 -20.14 2.15 20.86
CA VAL A 164 -21.37 1.42 21.23
C VAL A 164 -21.17 0.58 22.50
N ALA A 165 -20.00 -0.03 22.68
CA ALA A 165 -19.69 -0.81 23.86
C ALA A 165 -19.59 0.04 25.14
N ILE A 166 -19.09 1.28 25.03
CA ILE A 166 -19.05 2.23 26.15
C ILE A 166 -20.46 2.69 26.50
N GLU A 167 -21.25 3.09 25.49
CA GLU A 167 -22.62 3.58 25.69
C GLU A 167 -23.52 2.52 26.36
N LEU A 168 -23.38 1.25 25.98
CA LEU A 168 -24.11 0.12 26.58
C LEU A 168 -23.65 -0.24 28.00
N ALA A 169 -22.46 0.22 28.42
CA ALA A 169 -21.89 -0.07 29.73
C ALA A 169 -22.15 1.05 30.77
N THR A 170 -22.78 2.15 30.36
CA THR A 170 -23.20 3.31 31.17
C THR A 170 -24.71 3.36 31.34
#